data_AF-A0A6P1AH26-F1
#
_entry.id   AF-A0A6P1AH26-F1
#
_cell.length_a   1.000
_cell.length_b   1.000
_cell.length_c   1.000
_cell.angle_alpha   90.00
_cell.angle_beta   90.00
_cell.angle_gamma   90.00
#
_symmetry.space_group_name_H-M   'P 1'
#
loop_
_entity.id
_entity.type
_entity.pdbx_description
1 polymer ?
#
loop_
_entity_poly.entity_id
_entity_poly.type
_entity_poly.pdbx_seq_one_letter_code
_entity_poly.pdbx_strand_id
1 'polypeptide(L)' 'VLQVYQDATQIPDYAREKLAATTEAGIVVNYPNPQQLEPNRPATRAEVAALIYKSLVSQGKARQINSQD' A
#
# COMPACT_ATOMS: atom_id res chain seq x y z
N VAL A 1 -9.84 5.60 -8.32
CA VAL A 1 -9.04 4.83 -7.34
C VAL A 1 -8.30 5.73 -6.35
N LEU A 2 -7.30 6.51 -6.77
CA LEU A 2 -6.44 7.26 -5.83
C LEU A 2 -7.17 8.31 -4.96
N GLN A 3 -8.39 8.71 -5.32
CA GLN A 3 -9.23 9.65 -4.55
C GLN A 3 -9.61 9.12 -3.15
N VAL A 4 -9.36 7.84 -2.86
CA VAL A 4 -9.52 7.28 -1.50
C VAL A 4 -8.51 7.85 -0.50
N TYR A 5 -7.41 8.42 -0.99
CA TYR A 5 -6.36 9.01 -0.17
C TYR A 5 -6.57 10.52 -0.02
N GLN A 6 -6.54 11.01 1.22
CA GLN A 6 -6.74 12.42 1.55
C GLN A 6 -5.60 13.30 1.01
N ASP A 7 -4.42 12.71 0.85
CA ASP A 7 -3.21 13.34 0.34
C ASP A 7 -2.88 12.94 -1.12
N ALA A 8 -3.89 12.51 -1.90
CA ALA A 8 -3.70 12.08 -3.28
C ALA A 8 -3.10 13.13 -4.22
N THR A 9 -3.17 14.42 -3.84
CA THR A 9 -2.55 15.54 -4.56
C THR A 9 -1.04 15.59 -4.38
N GLN A 10 -0.51 14.94 -3.34
CA GLN A 10 0.93 14.89 -3.06
C GLN A 10 1.64 13.73 -3.79
N ILE A 11 0.89 12.85 -4.46
CA ILE A 11 1.44 11.70 -5.19
C ILE A 11 2.16 12.21 -6.45
N PRO A 12 3.48 11.99 -6.60
CA PRO A 12 4.21 12.36 -7.80
C PRO A 12 3.67 11.67 -9.05
N ASP A 13 3.68 12.37 -10.19
CA ASP A 13 3.09 11.86 -11.44
C ASP A 13 3.62 10.48 -11.86
N TYR A 14 4.92 10.26 -11.71
CA TYR A 14 5.57 8.99 -12.04
C TYR A 14 5.03 7.79 -11.23
N ALA A 15 4.46 8.04 -10.05
CA ALA A 15 3.97 7.00 -9.14
C ALA A 15 2.48 6.71 -9.31
N ARG A 16 1.71 7.61 -9.96
CA ARG A 16 0.24 7.56 -9.97
C ARG A 16 -0.31 6.27 -10.56
N GLU A 17 0.19 5.85 -11.71
CA GLU A 17 -0.29 4.63 -12.39
C GLU A 17 -0.01 3.38 -11.55
N LYS A 18 1.24 3.21 -11.10
CA LYS A 18 1.65 2.06 -10.28
C LYS A 18 0.90 2.02 -8.95
N LEU A 19 0.71 3.18 -8.33
CA LEU A 19 -0.01 3.26 -7.07
C LEU A 19 -1.48 2.95 -7.26
N ALA A 20 -2.12 3.43 -8.34
CA ALA A 20 -3.51 3.09 -8.64
C ALA A 20 -3.71 1.57 -8.78
N ALA A 21 -2.86 0.90 -9.56
CA ALA A 21 -2.91 -0.56 -9.71
C ALA A 21 -2.68 -1.29 -8.38
N THR A 22 -1.73 -0.82 -7.57
CA THR A 22 -1.41 -1.42 -6.26
C THR A 22 -2.54 -1.22 -5.25
N THR A 23 -3.24 -0.07 -5.32
CA THR A 23 -4.44 0.21 -4.53
C THR A 23 -5.61 -0.69 -4.94
N GLU A 24 -5.86 -0.84 -6.25
CA GLU A 24 -6.91 -1.75 -6.75
C GLU A 24 -6.66 -3.20 -6.34
N ALA A 25 -5.39 -3.62 -6.33
CA ALA A 25 -5.00 -4.96 -5.90
C ALA A 25 -5.04 -5.15 -4.36
N GLY A 26 -5.38 -4.12 -3.58
CA GLY A 26 -5.42 -4.19 -2.12
C GLY A 26 -4.06 -4.45 -1.46
N ILE A 27 -2.97 -4.08 -2.13
CA ILE A 27 -1.59 -4.33 -1.67
C ILE A 27 -1.08 -3.20 -0.77
N VAL A 28 -1.54 -1.96 -0.99
CA VAL A 28 -1.09 -0.79 -0.22
C VAL A 28 -1.39 -0.96 1.27
N VAL A 29 -0.37 -0.74 2.11
CA VAL A 29 -0.46 -0.82 3.57
C VAL A 29 -0.25 0.58 4.15
N ASN A 30 -1.27 1.13 4.77
CA ASN A 30 -1.24 2.43 5.44
C ASN A 30 -1.66 2.26 6.91
N TYR A 31 -0.87 2.79 7.83
CA TYR A 31 -1.15 2.78 9.27
C TYR A 31 -0.63 4.07 9.90
N PRO A 32 -1.32 4.66 10.90
CA PRO A 32 -2.59 4.21 11.47
C PRO A 32 -3.83 4.56 10.63
N ASN A 33 -3.70 5.49 9.68
CA ASN A 33 -4.82 5.95 8.85
C ASN A 33 -4.77 5.29 7.47
N PRO A 34 -5.73 4.41 7.11
CA PRO A 34 -5.77 3.76 5.80
C PRO A 34 -5.88 4.74 4.62
N GLN A 35 -6.45 5.92 4.86
CA GLN A 35 -6.70 6.94 3.83
C GLN A 35 -5.55 7.95 3.69
N GLN A 36 -4.38 7.71 4.30
CA GLN A 36 -3.23 8.60 4.21
C GLN A 36 -1.99 7.82 3.76
N LEU A 37 -1.35 8.28 2.68
CA LEU A 37 -0.19 7.62 2.08
C LEU A 37 1.15 8.17 2.57
N GLU A 38 1.20 9.47 2.83
CA GLU A 38 2.41 10.25 3.10
C GLU A 38 3.50 10.03 2.03
N PRO A 39 3.20 10.25 0.73
CA PRO A 39 4.05 9.79 -0.38
C PRO A 39 5.45 10.42 -0.43
N ASN A 40 5.66 11.53 0.29
CA ASN A 40 6.92 12.25 0.37
C ASN A 40 7.70 11.96 1.67
N ARG A 41 7.16 11.12 2.56
CA ARG A 41 7.87 10.65 3.76
C ARG A 41 8.63 9.35 3.45
N PRO A 42 9.86 9.18 3.96
CA PRO A 42 10.53 7.88 3.92
C PRO A 42 9.68 6.79 4.59
N ALA A 43 9.50 5.66 3.90
CA ALA A 43 8.84 4.50 4.47
C ALA A 43 9.68 3.86 5.58
N THR A 44 9.02 3.39 6.63
CA THR A 44 9.63 2.60 7.70
C THR A 44 9.88 1.17 7.23
N ARG A 45 10.79 0.46 7.92
CA ARG A 45 11.07 -0.96 7.65
C ARG A 45 9.83 -1.83 7.82
N ALA A 46 8.94 -1.50 8.76
CA ALA A 46 7.71 -2.24 9.00
C ALA A 46 6.71 -2.08 7.83
N GLU A 47 6.53 -0.86 7.33
CA GLU A 47 5.68 -0.57 6.16
C GLU A 47 6.19 -1.31 4.92
N VAL A 48 7.50 -1.25 4.66
CA VAL A 48 8.11 -1.96 3.53
C VAL A 48 7.97 -3.47 3.66
N ALA A 49 8.20 -4.04 4.86
CA ALA A 49 8.03 -5.47 5.09
C ALA A 49 6.58 -5.93 4.86
N ALA A 50 5.61 -5.14 5.32
CA ALA A 50 4.19 -5.42 5.11
C ALA A 50 3.80 -5.34 3.62
N LEU A 51 4.32 -4.35 2.89
CA LEU A 51 4.08 -4.21 1.45
C LEU A 51 4.65 -5.39 0.64
N ILE A 52 5.87 -5.82 0.96
CA ILE A 52 6.51 -7.00 0.34
C ILE A 52 5.67 -8.25 0.63
N TYR A 53 5.26 -8.44 1.88
CA TYR A 53 4.41 -9.56 2.26
C TYR A 53 3.08 -9.59 1.48
N LYS A 54 2.35 -8.48 1.44
CA LYS A 54 1.10 -8.35 0.66
C LYS A 54 1.33 -8.61 -0.82
N SER A 55 2.43 -8.13 -1.38
CA SER A 55 2.82 -8.39 -2.77
C SER A 55 3.05 -9.88 -3.02
N LEU A 56 3.76 -10.58 -2.12
CA LEU A 56 3.99 -12.02 -2.24
C LEU A 56 2.69 -12.83 -2.10
N VAL A 57 1.80 -12.45 -1.19
CA VAL A 57 0.47 -13.08 -1.06
C VAL A 57 -0.35 -12.89 -2.33
N SER A 58 -0.39 -11.67 -2.89
CA SER A 58 -1.12 -11.40 -4.14
C SER A 58 -0.62 -12.21 -5.34
N GLN A 59 0.67 -12.59 -5.33
CA GLN A 59 1.30 -13.42 -6.36
C GLN A 59 1.22 -14.93 -6.07
N GLY A 60 0.55 -15.34 -4.98
CA GLY A 60 0.50 -16.74 -4.54
C GLY A 60 1.84 -17.30 -4.04
N LYS A 61 2.84 -16.43 -3.79
CA LYS A 61 4.20 -16.81 -3.35
C LYS A 61 4.33 -16.88 -1.82
N ALA A 62 3.35 -16.38 -1.08
CA ALA A 62 3.26 -16.50 0.37
C ALA A 62 1.84 -16.89 0.77
N ARG A 63 1.70 -17.64 1.87
CA ARG A 63 0.38 -17.95 2.44
C ARG A 63 -0.16 -16.72 3.16
N GLN A 64 -1.43 -16.41 2.90
CA GLN A 64 -2.15 -15.39 3.65
C GLN A 64 -2.26 -15.83 5.11
N ILE A 65 -1.82 -14.97 6.01
CA ILE A 65 -1.99 -15.11 7.45
C ILE A 65 -3.26 -14.36 7.77
N ASN A 66 -4.31 -15.11 8.07
CA ASN A 66 -5.51 -14.55 8.65
C ASN A 66 -5.24 -14.37 10.14
N SER A 67 -5.57 -13.20 10.70
CA SER A 67 -5.67 -13.10 12.16
C SER A 67 -6.73 -14.13 12.57
N GLN A 68 -6.33 -15.14 13.33
CA GLN A 68 -7.32 -15.92 14.07
C GLN A 68 -7.86 -15.00 15.17
N ASP A 69 -9.17 -15.01 15.36
CA ASP A 69 -9.85 -14.27 16.42
C ASP A 69 -9.32 -14.65 17.81
#